data_AF-A0A960HHR7-F1
#
_entry.id   AF-A0A960HHR7-F1
#
_cell.length_a   1.000
_cell.length_b   1.000
_cell.length_c   1.000
_cell.angle_alpha   90.00
_cell.angle_beta   90.00
_cell.angle_gamma   90.00
#
_symmetry.space_group_name_H-M   'P 1'
#
loop_
_entity.id
_entity.type
_entity.pdbx_description
1 polymer ?
#
loop_
_entity_poly.entity_id
_entity_poly.type
_entity_poly.pdbx_seq_one_letter_code
_entity_poly.pdbx_strand_id
1 'polypeptide(L)'
;MTAQPLTSLTAGERILVGGDRFVMVPPALADAFGPGDRLVVVHDTGDLLHIPAAEGQIVAAAVSDATEAFAALAAVDDARITEFFDRFATLLADDAAFAPIAAANDADVDSARRRGRAIGRLVLDAKMRAGMIDGLRVWRDIRTRRSQQVGEVRHEGWSVAQWRDPLGVVGFVFEGRPNVFADATG
;
A
#
# COMPACT_ATOMS: atom_id res chain seq x y z
N MET A 1 -11.33 -29.36 16.41
CA MET A 1 -12.39 -28.33 16.48
C MET A 1 -12.15 -27.38 15.32
N THR A 2 -13.16 -27.14 14.48
CA THR A 2 -13.09 -26.17 13.39
C THR A 2 -13.61 -24.83 13.90
N ALA A 3 -12.85 -23.75 13.69
CA ALA A 3 -13.32 -22.41 13.97
C ALA A 3 -14.49 -22.06 13.05
N GLN A 4 -15.52 -21.42 13.59
CA GLN A 4 -16.66 -20.90 12.83
C GLN A 4 -16.49 -19.38 12.64
N PRO A 5 -17.04 -18.82 11.54
CA PRO A 5 -17.00 -17.38 11.32
C PRO A 5 -17.84 -16.66 12.40
N LEU A 6 -17.33 -15.54 12.88
CA LEU A 6 -18.06 -14.63 13.75
C LEU A 6 -19.05 -13.82 12.91
N THR A 7 -20.34 -13.92 13.20
CA THR A 7 -21.41 -13.28 12.40
C THR A 7 -22.15 -12.16 13.12
N SER A 8 -21.97 -12.05 14.44
CA SER A 8 -22.58 -11.05 15.31
C SER A 8 -21.76 -10.92 16.59
N LEU A 9 -21.89 -9.80 17.28
CA LEU A 9 -21.34 -9.59 18.61
C LEU A 9 -22.45 -9.25 19.60
N THR A 10 -22.27 -9.59 20.88
CA THR A 10 -23.21 -9.19 21.94
C THR A 10 -22.62 -8.07 22.78
N ALA A 11 -23.39 -7.02 23.04
CA ALA A 11 -22.96 -5.95 23.94
C ALA A 11 -22.61 -6.51 25.34
N GLY A 12 -21.44 -6.13 25.87
CA GLY A 12 -20.93 -6.64 27.15
C GLY A 12 -20.25 -8.01 27.08
N GLU A 13 -20.22 -8.66 25.91
CA GLU A 13 -19.44 -9.88 25.68
C GLU A 13 -17.95 -9.62 25.97
N ARG A 14 -17.27 -10.59 26.60
CA ARG A 14 -15.86 -10.48 26.97
C ARG A 14 -14.99 -11.07 25.87
N ILE A 15 -14.13 -10.25 25.30
CA ILE A 15 -13.10 -10.68 24.34
C ILE A 15 -11.76 -10.78 25.07
N LEU A 16 -11.12 -11.95 25.00
CA LEU A 16 -9.81 -12.17 25.62
C LEU A 16 -8.73 -11.36 24.87
N VAL A 17 -7.86 -10.69 25.62
CA VAL A 17 -6.77 -9.85 25.11
C VAL A 17 -5.50 -10.20 25.87
N GLY A 18 -4.39 -10.44 25.16
CA GLY A 18 -3.09 -10.70 25.78
C GLY A 18 -2.98 -12.02 26.56
N GLY A 19 -4.04 -12.85 26.55
CA GLY A 19 -4.06 -14.16 27.22
C GLY A 19 -4.52 -14.14 28.68
N ASP A 20 -4.54 -12.98 29.33
CA ASP A 20 -4.84 -12.83 30.77
C ASP A 20 -5.84 -11.69 31.10
N ARG A 21 -6.18 -10.86 30.11
CA ARG A 21 -7.11 -9.73 30.24
C ARG A 21 -8.31 -9.92 29.33
N PHE A 22 -9.37 -9.15 29.58
CA PHE A 22 -10.49 -9.07 28.65
C PHE A 22 -10.96 -7.63 28.47
N VAL A 23 -11.58 -7.37 27.33
CA VAL A 23 -12.32 -6.14 27.05
C VAL A 23 -13.78 -6.48 26.76
N MET A 24 -14.68 -5.57 27.10
CA MET A 24 -16.10 -5.75 26.84
C MET A 24 -16.48 -5.11 25.51
N VAL A 25 -17.27 -5.82 24.71
CA VAL A 25 -17.81 -5.27 23.45
C VAL A 25 -18.74 -4.09 23.76
N PRO A 26 -18.45 -2.88 23.24
CA PRO A 26 -19.35 -1.73 23.37
C PRO A 26 -20.66 -1.95 22.60
N PRO A 27 -21.81 -1.40 23.07
CA PRO A 27 -23.09 -1.54 22.36
C PRO A 27 -23.04 -1.08 20.89
N ALA A 28 -22.41 0.06 20.62
CA ALA A 28 -22.28 0.58 19.25
C ALA A 28 -21.52 -0.36 18.31
N LEU A 29 -20.54 -1.11 18.82
CA LEU A 29 -19.82 -2.12 18.04
C LEU A 29 -20.71 -3.33 17.79
N ALA A 30 -21.42 -3.82 18.81
CA ALA A 30 -22.34 -4.94 18.68
C ALA A 30 -23.46 -4.65 17.65
N ASP A 31 -24.02 -3.44 17.68
CA ASP A 31 -25.07 -3.00 16.76
C ASP A 31 -24.57 -2.85 15.31
N ALA A 32 -23.30 -2.46 15.13
CA ALA A 32 -22.71 -2.25 13.81
C ALA A 32 -22.15 -3.52 13.17
N PHE A 33 -21.83 -4.55 13.96
CA PHE A 33 -21.16 -5.75 13.49
C PHE A 33 -22.14 -6.74 12.83
N GLY A 34 -21.83 -7.16 11.61
CA GLY A 34 -22.63 -8.12 10.86
C GLY A 34 -21.82 -9.25 10.20
N PRO A 35 -22.51 -10.17 9.50
CA PRO A 35 -21.85 -11.27 8.81
C PRO A 35 -20.82 -10.81 7.78
N GLY A 36 -19.60 -11.35 7.87
CA GLY A 36 -18.50 -11.03 6.97
C GLY A 36 -17.58 -9.91 7.47
N ASP A 37 -18.00 -9.16 8.49
CA ASP A 37 -17.14 -8.20 9.17
C ASP A 37 -16.00 -8.91 9.91
N ARG A 38 -14.93 -8.18 10.17
CA ARG A 38 -13.79 -8.67 10.96
C ARG A 38 -13.62 -7.82 12.21
N LEU A 39 -13.30 -8.49 13.30
CA LEU A 39 -12.90 -7.87 14.55
C LEU A 39 -11.39 -8.09 14.72
N VAL A 40 -10.62 -7.00 14.80
CA VAL A 40 -9.19 -7.04 15.12
C VAL A 40 -9.01 -6.52 16.54
N VAL A 41 -8.28 -7.27 17.35
CA VAL A 41 -8.01 -6.93 18.75
C VAL A 41 -6.57 -6.44 18.85
N VAL A 42 -6.38 -5.21 19.33
CA VAL A 42 -5.04 -4.70 19.63
C VAL A 42 -4.64 -5.24 21.00
N HIS A 43 -3.68 -6.18 21.03
CA HIS A 43 -3.37 -6.91 22.26
C HIS A 43 -2.78 -6.04 23.39
N ASP A 44 -2.08 -4.96 23.05
CA ASP A 44 -1.45 -4.10 24.05
C ASP A 44 -2.47 -3.18 24.74
N THR A 45 -3.31 -2.51 23.94
CA THR A 45 -4.27 -1.50 24.41
C THR A 45 -5.65 -2.07 24.74
N GLY A 46 -6.02 -3.21 24.14
CA GLY A 46 -7.36 -3.78 24.21
C GLY A 46 -8.36 -3.17 23.23
N ASP A 47 -7.90 -2.35 22.28
CA ASP A 47 -8.81 -1.75 21.30
C ASP A 47 -9.47 -2.82 20.42
N LEU A 48 -10.78 -2.65 20.22
CA LEU A 48 -11.59 -3.48 19.34
C LEU A 48 -11.83 -2.74 18.03
N LEU A 49 -11.12 -3.14 16.98
CA LEU A 49 -11.21 -2.54 15.65
C LEU A 49 -12.22 -3.32 14.80
N HIS A 50 -13.29 -2.64 14.41
CA HIS A 50 -14.28 -3.15 13.46
C HIS A 50 -13.85 -2.86 12.03
N ILE A 51 -13.76 -3.92 11.22
CA ILE A 51 -13.54 -3.81 9.79
C ILE A 51 -14.80 -4.32 9.10
N PRO A 52 -15.62 -3.42 8.50
CA PRO A 52 -16.79 -3.82 7.74
C PRO A 52 -16.42 -4.74 6.57
N ALA A 53 -17.32 -5.66 6.24
CA ALA A 53 -17.13 -6.65 5.18
C ALA A 53 -16.78 -5.99 3.84
N ALA A 54 -17.47 -4.90 3.50
CA ALA A 54 -17.24 -4.15 2.27
C ALA A 54 -15.81 -3.59 2.19
N GLU A 55 -15.32 -2.97 3.27
CA GLU A 55 -13.94 -2.45 3.33
C GLU A 55 -12.92 -3.59 3.27
N GLY A 56 -13.18 -4.69 3.98
CA GLY A 56 -12.35 -5.89 3.94
C GLY A 56 -12.27 -6.50 2.53
N GLN A 57 -13.36 -6.46 1.77
CA GLN A 57 -13.40 -6.94 0.38
C GLN A 57 -12.60 -6.04 -0.56
N ILE A 58 -12.71 -4.71 -0.42
CA ILE A 58 -11.93 -3.75 -1.23
C ILE A 58 -10.43 -3.98 -1.03
N VAL A 59 -9.99 -4.09 0.22
CA VAL A 59 -8.57 -4.33 0.53
C VAL A 59 -8.12 -5.71 0.05
N ALA A 60 -8.93 -6.75 0.25
CA ALA A 60 -8.59 -8.10 -0.20
C ALA A 60 -8.44 -8.16 -1.73
N ALA A 61 -9.33 -7.50 -2.48
CA ALA A 61 -9.22 -7.41 -3.93
C ALA A 61 -7.94 -6.69 -4.36
N ALA A 62 -7.66 -5.51 -3.78
CA ALA A 62 -6.45 -4.74 -4.11
C ALA A 62 -5.15 -5.51 -3.82
N VAL A 63 -5.09 -6.26 -2.71
CA VAL A 63 -3.92 -7.09 -2.38
C VAL A 63 -3.80 -8.29 -3.32
N SER A 64 -4.93 -8.90 -3.73
CA SER A 64 -4.94 -9.98 -4.72
C SER A 64 -4.39 -9.49 -6.06
N ASP A 65 -4.91 -8.38 -6.56
CA ASP A 65 -4.48 -7.77 -7.82
C ASP A 65 -2.98 -7.41 -7.79
N ALA A 66 -2.50 -6.84 -6.68
CA ALA A 66 -1.09 -6.52 -6.51
C ALA A 66 -0.20 -7.79 -6.47
N THR A 67 -0.67 -8.87 -5.87
CA THR A 67 0.05 -10.15 -5.79
C THR A 67 0.15 -10.79 -7.17
N GLU A 68 -0.96 -10.81 -7.93
CA GLU A 68 -0.99 -11.32 -9.30
C GLU A 68 -0.10 -10.49 -10.23
N ALA A 69 -0.16 -9.16 -10.13
CA ALA A 69 0.69 -8.26 -10.90
C ALA A 69 2.18 -8.43 -10.56
N PHE A 70 2.52 -8.63 -9.28
CA PHE A 70 3.90 -8.93 -8.86
C PHE A 70 4.42 -10.22 -9.48
N ALA A 71 3.61 -11.29 -9.49
CA ALA A 71 3.95 -12.54 -10.14
C ALA A 71 4.16 -12.36 -11.65
N ALA A 72 3.31 -11.57 -12.32
CA ALA A 72 3.47 -11.25 -13.74
C ALA A 72 4.74 -10.42 -14.02
N LEU A 73 5.10 -9.49 -13.11
CA LEU A 73 6.28 -8.62 -13.24
C LEU A 73 7.60 -9.42 -13.23
N ALA A 74 7.61 -10.61 -12.61
CA ALA A 74 8.77 -11.50 -12.63
C ALA A 74 9.13 -12.00 -14.05
N ALA A 75 8.16 -12.03 -14.97
CA ALA A 75 8.37 -12.39 -16.38
C ALA A 75 8.76 -11.19 -17.27
N VAL A 76 8.78 -9.97 -16.72
CA VAL A 76 9.07 -8.74 -17.47
C VAL A 76 10.57 -8.45 -17.42
N ASP A 77 11.17 -8.31 -18.60
CA ASP A 77 12.58 -7.94 -18.72
C ASP A 77 12.88 -6.51 -18.24
N ASP A 78 14.13 -6.24 -17.92
CA ASP A 78 14.54 -4.96 -17.36
C ASP A 78 14.40 -3.79 -18.35
N ALA A 79 14.40 -4.03 -19.66
CA ALA A 79 14.23 -2.99 -20.68
C ALA A 79 12.78 -2.47 -20.66
N ARG A 80 11.80 -3.36 -20.48
CA ARG A 80 10.38 -2.98 -20.35
C ARG A 80 10.09 -2.21 -19.06
N ILE A 81 10.79 -2.52 -17.98
CA ILE A 81 10.71 -1.73 -16.73
C ILE A 81 11.34 -0.35 -16.92
N THR A 82 12.49 -0.28 -17.59
CA THR A 82 13.14 0.98 -17.95
C THR A 82 12.20 1.84 -18.81
N GLU A 83 11.55 1.24 -19.81
CA GLU A 83 10.56 1.90 -20.66
C GLU A 83 9.34 2.39 -19.87
N PHE A 84 8.88 1.64 -18.85
CA PHE A 84 7.81 2.09 -17.96
C PHE A 84 8.16 3.42 -17.28
N PHE A 85 9.33 3.51 -16.64
CA PHE A 85 9.76 4.74 -15.96
C PHE A 85 9.95 5.90 -16.94
N ASP A 86 10.52 5.64 -18.13
CA ASP A 86 10.72 6.67 -19.15
C ASP A 86 9.39 7.22 -19.71
N ARG A 87 8.45 6.33 -20.02
CA ARG A 87 7.12 6.70 -20.50
C ARG A 87 6.32 7.42 -19.42
N PHE A 88 6.43 7.00 -18.16
CA PHE A 88 5.77 7.67 -17.05
C PHE A 88 6.33 9.11 -16.89
N ALA A 89 7.66 9.28 -16.85
CA ALA A 89 8.28 10.59 -16.79
C ALA A 89 7.87 11.49 -17.97
N THR A 90 7.80 10.93 -19.18
CA THR A 90 7.40 11.64 -20.40
C THR A 90 5.95 12.11 -20.35
N LEU A 91 5.01 11.24 -19.98
CA LEU A 91 3.59 11.60 -19.84
C LEU A 91 3.37 12.59 -18.71
N LEU A 92 4.12 12.47 -17.60
CA LEU A 92 4.03 13.42 -16.51
C LEU A 92 4.58 14.80 -16.92
N ALA A 93 5.55 14.86 -17.83
CA ALA A 93 6.10 16.11 -18.40
C ALA A 93 5.21 16.73 -19.50
N ASP A 94 4.29 15.97 -20.08
CA ASP A 94 3.34 16.48 -21.08
C ASP A 94 2.21 17.28 -20.42
N ASP A 95 2.05 18.55 -20.81
CA ASP A 95 1.06 19.45 -20.19
C ASP A 95 -0.38 19.02 -20.44
N ALA A 96 -0.67 18.42 -21.61
CA ALA A 96 -2.02 17.97 -21.93
C ALA A 96 -2.41 16.74 -21.08
N ALA A 97 -1.50 15.79 -20.92
CA ALA A 97 -1.67 14.64 -20.04
C ALA A 97 -1.72 15.04 -18.56
N PHE A 98 -0.97 16.06 -18.15
CA PHE A 98 -0.93 16.54 -16.77
C PHE A 98 -2.12 17.42 -16.36
N ALA A 99 -2.72 18.16 -17.30
CA ALA A 99 -3.85 19.06 -17.04
C ALA A 99 -4.99 18.44 -16.20
N PRO A 100 -5.51 17.22 -16.49
CA PRO A 100 -6.54 16.62 -15.65
C PRO A 100 -6.06 16.28 -14.23
N ILE A 101 -4.78 15.95 -14.04
CA ILE A 101 -4.19 15.66 -12.73
C ILE A 101 -4.10 16.95 -11.91
N ALA A 102 -3.66 18.05 -12.53
CA ALA A 102 -3.61 19.37 -11.89
C ALA A 102 -5.02 19.82 -11.45
N ALA A 103 -6.02 19.69 -12.33
CA ALA A 103 -7.40 20.05 -12.02
C ALA A 103 -7.98 19.21 -10.85
N ALA A 104 -7.67 17.91 -10.79
CA ALA A 104 -8.06 17.06 -9.67
C ALA A 104 -7.39 17.52 -8.37
N ASN A 105 -6.09 17.85 -8.42
CA ASN A 105 -5.36 18.35 -7.25
C ASN A 105 -5.92 19.70 -6.75
N ASP A 106 -6.26 20.61 -7.66
CA ASP A 106 -6.87 21.90 -7.30
C ASP A 106 -8.20 21.70 -6.56
N ALA A 107 -9.03 20.75 -7.01
CA ALA A 107 -10.28 20.40 -6.34
C ALA A 107 -10.05 19.84 -4.93
N ASP A 108 -9.03 19.00 -4.75
CA ASP A 108 -8.62 18.47 -3.43
C ASP A 108 -8.09 19.58 -2.51
N VAL A 109 -7.27 20.49 -3.05
CA VAL A 109 -6.75 21.65 -2.31
C VAL A 109 -7.88 22.56 -1.84
N ASP A 110 -8.84 22.86 -2.70
CA ASP A 110 -9.99 23.69 -2.35
C ASP A 110 -10.91 23.01 -1.33
N SER A 111 -11.11 21.70 -1.45
CA SER A 111 -11.82 20.89 -0.45
C SER A 111 -11.12 20.94 0.91
N ALA A 112 -9.79 20.75 0.93
CA ALA A 112 -8.99 20.82 2.15
C ALA A 112 -9.04 22.21 2.79
N ARG A 113 -8.95 23.28 1.99
CA ARG A 113 -9.11 24.68 2.45
C ARG A 113 -10.46 24.92 3.11
N ARG A 114 -11.56 24.51 2.45
CA ARG A 114 -12.92 24.66 3.01
C ARG A 114 -13.09 23.94 4.35
N ARG A 115 -12.35 22.86 4.56
CA ARG A 115 -12.33 22.07 5.80
C ARG A 115 -11.31 22.57 6.84
N GLY A 116 -10.61 23.68 6.57
CA GLY A 116 -9.60 24.23 7.47
C GLY A 116 -8.36 23.34 7.64
N ARG A 117 -8.07 22.46 6.66
CA ARG A 117 -6.92 21.55 6.70
C ARG A 117 -5.68 22.21 6.08
N ALA A 118 -4.50 21.85 6.58
CA ALA A 118 -3.24 22.30 6.02
C ALA A 118 -3.03 21.70 4.61
N ILE A 119 -2.67 22.55 3.65
CA ILE A 119 -2.52 22.16 2.23
C ILE A 119 -1.08 22.12 1.74
N GLY A 120 -0.10 22.56 2.55
CA GLY A 120 1.26 22.84 2.07
C GLY A 120 1.97 21.65 1.40
N ARG A 121 1.61 20.41 1.77
CA ARG A 121 2.15 19.18 1.14
C ARG A 121 1.26 18.63 0.03
N LEU A 122 0.00 19.07 -0.03
CA LEU A 122 -1.02 18.59 -0.96
C LEU A 122 -0.94 19.31 -2.31
N VAL A 123 -0.49 20.56 -2.34
CA VAL A 123 -0.40 21.35 -3.58
C VAL A 123 0.64 20.74 -4.52
N LEU A 124 0.18 20.31 -5.70
CA LEU A 124 1.00 19.78 -6.77
C LEU A 124 1.43 20.92 -7.70
N ASP A 125 2.46 21.66 -7.29
CA ASP A 125 3.02 22.75 -8.08
C ASP A 125 4.03 22.27 -9.14
N ALA A 126 4.50 23.18 -9.99
CA ALA A 126 5.47 22.89 -11.03
C ALA A 126 6.79 22.32 -10.48
N LYS A 127 7.20 22.72 -9.27
CA LYS A 127 8.41 22.21 -8.62
C LYS A 127 8.23 20.76 -8.17
N MET A 128 7.09 20.43 -7.57
CA MET A 128 6.76 19.07 -7.18
C MET A 128 6.67 18.16 -8.40
N ARG A 129 5.98 18.60 -9.46
CA ARG A 129 5.91 17.87 -10.74
C ARG A 129 7.31 17.62 -11.32
N ALA A 130 8.17 18.63 -11.35
CA ALA A 130 9.55 18.47 -11.82
C ALA A 130 10.33 17.45 -10.97
N GLY A 131 10.20 17.51 -9.65
CA GLY A 131 10.83 16.55 -8.74
C GLY A 131 10.37 15.10 -8.98
N MET A 132 9.07 14.89 -9.24
CA MET A 132 8.54 13.57 -9.59
C MET A 132 9.12 13.05 -10.91
N ILE A 133 9.21 13.91 -11.93
CA ILE A 133 9.79 13.56 -13.24
C ILE A 133 11.26 13.18 -13.09
N ASP A 134 12.03 13.95 -12.32
CA ASP A 134 13.44 13.67 -12.07
C ASP A 134 13.62 12.37 -11.29
N GLY A 135 12.78 12.09 -10.28
CA GLY A 135 12.77 10.83 -9.55
C GLY A 135 12.55 9.62 -10.47
N LEU A 136 11.56 9.69 -11.37
CA LEU A 136 11.29 8.62 -12.35
C LEU A 136 12.48 8.41 -13.29
N ARG A 137 13.16 9.48 -13.73
CA ARG A 137 14.37 9.37 -14.57
C ARG A 137 15.54 8.75 -13.82
N VAL A 138 15.69 9.04 -12.52
CA VAL A 138 16.68 8.36 -11.67
C VAL A 138 16.39 6.86 -11.64
N TRP A 139 15.14 6.44 -11.44
CA TRP A 139 14.76 5.02 -11.45
C TRP A 139 15.03 4.34 -12.79
N ARG A 140 14.70 5.00 -13.91
CA ARG A 140 15.02 4.55 -15.26
C ARG A 140 16.51 4.28 -15.45
N ASP A 141 17.38 5.14 -14.90
CA ASP A 141 18.83 5.08 -15.12
C ASP A 141 19.54 4.13 -14.12
N ILE A 142 18.85 3.66 -13.07
CA ILE A 142 19.39 2.69 -12.12
C ILE A 142 19.48 1.31 -12.78
N ARG A 143 20.68 0.72 -12.75
CA ARG A 143 20.86 -0.68 -13.15
C ARG A 143 20.09 -1.60 -12.20
N THR A 144 19.20 -2.40 -12.79
CA THR A 144 18.50 -3.52 -12.14
C THR A 144 19.46 -4.41 -11.35
N ARG A 145 19.01 -4.88 -10.19
CA ARG A 145 19.76 -5.79 -9.31
C ARG A 145 18.92 -7.02 -8.92
N ARG A 146 17.86 -7.29 -9.67
CA ARG A 146 16.95 -8.41 -9.41
C ARG A 146 17.65 -9.73 -9.74
N SER A 147 17.35 -10.77 -8.98
CA SER A 147 17.84 -12.13 -9.18
C SER A 147 19.38 -12.22 -9.30
N GLN A 148 20.09 -11.48 -8.45
CA GLN A 148 21.56 -11.46 -8.43
C GLN A 148 22.08 -12.38 -7.33
N GLN A 149 22.92 -13.35 -7.68
CA GLN A 149 23.68 -14.11 -6.67
C GLN A 149 24.71 -13.18 -6.01
N VAL A 150 24.67 -13.09 -4.69
CA VAL A 150 25.53 -12.22 -3.88
C VAL A 150 26.55 -12.99 -3.05
N GLY A 151 26.43 -14.31 -2.98
CA GLY A 151 27.38 -15.18 -2.27
C GLY A 151 27.21 -16.66 -2.64
N GLU A 152 28.27 -17.44 -2.44
CA GLU A 152 28.26 -18.90 -2.55
C GLU A 152 29.19 -19.52 -1.50
N VAL A 153 28.75 -20.60 -0.86
CA VAL A 153 29.60 -21.49 -0.07
C VAL A 153 29.54 -22.87 -0.72
N ARG A 154 30.71 -23.46 -1.03
CA ARG A 154 30.82 -24.70 -1.78
C ARG A 154 31.53 -25.77 -0.97
N HIS A 155 30.97 -26.97 -0.95
CA HIS A 155 31.49 -28.17 -0.31
C HIS A 155 31.57 -29.31 -1.33
N GLU A 156 32.15 -30.44 -0.91
CA GLU A 156 32.12 -31.65 -1.72
C GLU A 156 30.66 -32.17 -1.80
N GLY A 157 30.13 -32.22 -3.02
CA GLY A 157 28.78 -32.72 -3.31
C GLY A 157 27.64 -31.70 -3.20
N TRP A 158 27.86 -30.48 -2.68
CA TRP A 158 26.80 -29.46 -2.58
C TRP A 158 27.34 -28.02 -2.47
N SER A 159 26.46 -27.06 -2.77
CA SER A 159 26.71 -25.62 -2.61
C SER A 159 25.47 -24.90 -2.09
N VAL A 160 25.66 -23.81 -1.37
CA VAL A 160 24.59 -22.88 -0.97
C VAL A 160 24.88 -21.52 -1.59
N ALA A 161 23.90 -20.97 -2.30
CA ALA A 161 23.98 -19.66 -2.93
C ALA A 161 23.02 -18.69 -2.25
N GLN A 162 23.49 -17.47 -2.03
CA GLN A 162 22.66 -16.37 -1.53
C GLN A 162 22.25 -15.51 -2.73
N TRP A 163 20.94 -15.23 -2.84
CA TRP A 163 20.36 -14.45 -3.94
C TRP A 163 19.67 -13.20 -3.40
N ARG A 164 19.75 -12.11 -4.16
CA ARG A 164 18.91 -10.92 -3.99
C ARG A 164 17.64 -11.09 -4.80
N ASP A 165 16.49 -10.93 -4.16
CA ASP A 165 15.17 -11.04 -4.77
C ASP A 165 14.26 -9.89 -4.29
N PRO A 166 13.18 -9.54 -5.01
CA PRO A 166 12.23 -8.53 -4.56
C PRO A 166 11.51 -8.94 -3.27
N LEU A 167 11.04 -7.94 -2.52
CA LEU A 167 10.31 -8.16 -1.25
C LEU A 167 8.90 -8.73 -1.45
N GLY A 168 8.31 -8.61 -2.64
CA GLY A 168 6.91 -8.91 -2.92
C GLY A 168 6.06 -7.64 -2.99
N VAL A 169 4.83 -7.72 -2.48
CA VAL A 169 3.89 -6.59 -2.44
C VAL A 169 4.24 -5.66 -1.25
N VAL A 170 4.40 -4.37 -1.53
CA VAL A 170 4.67 -3.33 -0.53
C VAL A 170 3.48 -2.37 -0.46
N GLY A 171 2.90 -2.22 0.73
CA GLY A 171 1.85 -1.23 0.99
C GLY A 171 2.43 0.11 1.43
N PHE A 172 2.05 1.20 0.76
CA PHE A 172 2.43 2.56 1.13
C PHE A 172 1.24 3.31 1.72
N VAL A 173 1.40 3.83 2.94
CA VAL A 173 0.41 4.71 3.59
C VAL A 173 1.03 6.09 3.75
N PHE A 174 0.41 7.10 3.17
CA PHE A 174 0.89 8.48 3.20
C PHE A 174 -0.26 9.48 3.32
N GLU A 175 0.05 10.68 3.80
CA GLU A 175 -0.93 11.74 4.00
C GLU A 175 -0.58 12.97 3.17
N GLY A 176 -1.49 13.34 2.25
CA GLY A 176 -1.47 14.63 1.55
C GLY A 176 -0.17 14.93 0.81
N ARG A 177 0.43 13.94 0.16
CA ARG A 177 1.68 14.07 -0.62
C ARG A 177 1.52 13.42 -2.00
N PRO A 178 1.04 14.16 -3.01
CA PRO A 178 0.81 13.60 -4.34
C PRO A 178 2.07 13.01 -4.98
N ASN A 179 3.25 13.55 -4.66
CA ASN A 179 4.52 13.06 -5.18
C ASN A 179 4.82 11.61 -4.82
N VAL A 180 4.24 11.08 -3.73
CA VAL A 180 4.45 9.69 -3.32
C VAL A 180 4.00 8.70 -4.39
N PHE A 181 3.04 9.07 -5.25
CA PHE A 181 2.63 8.20 -6.37
C PHE A 181 3.75 7.98 -7.39
N ALA A 182 4.65 8.95 -7.60
CA ALA A 182 5.84 8.73 -8.44
C ALA A 182 6.94 8.04 -7.63
N ASP A 183 7.21 8.53 -6.42
CA ASP A 183 8.31 8.03 -5.59
C ASP A 183 8.15 6.56 -5.20
N ALA A 184 6.92 6.10 -4.92
CA ALA A 184 6.62 4.74 -4.49
C ALA A 184 6.60 3.71 -5.63
N THR A 185 6.70 4.15 -6.90
CA THR A 185 6.76 3.22 -8.04
C THR A 185 8.16 2.69 -8.34
N GLY A 186 9.19 3.24 -7.69
CA GLY A 186 10.59 2.85 -7.82
C GLY A 186 11.08 1.80 -6.83
#